data_AF-A0A518LN20-F1
#
_entry.id   AF-A0A518LN20-F1
#
_cell.length_a   1.000
_cell.length_b   1.000
_cell.length_c   1.000
_cell.angle_alpha   90.00
_cell.angle_beta   90.00
_cell.angle_gamma   90.00
#
_symmetry.space_group_name_H-M   'P 1'
#
loop_
_entity.id
_entity.type
_entity.pdbx_description
1 polymer ?
#
loop_
_entity_poly.entity_id
_entity_poly.type
_entity_poly.pdbx_seq_one_letter_code
_entity_poly.pdbx_strand_id
1 'polypeptide(L)'
;MSASGTPRPHNSPRAESAVLNSSDPTDPVLSTPAEVNRDIFRETIRGLIEDNQLDRRTEREAVEFARHLAIDASDAIAMIAAARREAGLPMEPSAERTMDAATRGVTGVAVIVLLLNAVWFWYVLRH
;
A
#
# COMPACT_ATOMS: atom_id res chain seq x y z
N MET A 1 23.86 68.52 34.07
CA MET A 1 22.44 68.29 33.70
C MET A 1 22.40 67.55 32.37
N SER A 2 21.54 66.53 32.32
CA SER A 2 21.12 65.55 31.30
C SER A 2 21.31 65.89 29.81
N ALA A 3 21.31 64.97 28.84
CA ALA A 3 21.47 63.52 28.73
C ALA A 3 21.59 63.24 27.21
N SER A 4 22.61 62.49 26.79
CA SER A 4 22.84 62.08 25.40
C SER A 4 22.34 60.65 25.22
N GLY A 5 21.29 60.46 24.42
CA GLY A 5 20.71 59.16 24.13
C GLY A 5 21.20 58.61 22.79
N THR A 6 22.18 57.70 22.83
CA THR A 6 22.52 56.79 21.73
C THR A 6 22.12 55.37 22.14
N PRO A 7 21.33 54.61 21.36
CA PRO A 7 21.07 53.22 21.67
C PRO A 7 21.86 52.26 20.78
N ARG A 8 22.71 51.44 21.41
CA ARG A 8 23.03 50.05 21.02
C ARG A 8 23.55 49.34 22.29
N PRO A 9 23.22 48.06 22.56
CA PRO A 9 23.75 46.91 21.81
C PRO A 9 22.79 45.69 21.68
N HIS A 10 23.26 44.66 20.96
CA HIS A 10 22.63 43.33 20.74
C HIS A 10 22.30 42.54 22.02
N ASN A 11 21.18 41.78 22.00
CA ASN A 11 21.12 40.37 22.40
C ASN A 11 19.74 39.76 22.10
N SER A 12 19.73 38.56 21.50
CA SER A 12 18.55 37.70 21.34
C SER A 12 18.27 36.91 22.63
N PRO A 13 17.01 36.55 22.92
CA PRO A 13 16.72 35.12 23.10
C PRO A 13 15.35 34.67 22.54
N ARG A 14 15.40 33.59 21.75
CA ARG A 14 14.59 32.36 21.79
C ARG A 14 13.26 32.32 22.58
N ALA A 15 12.23 31.80 21.88
CA ALA A 15 11.15 30.89 22.30
C ALA A 15 9.80 31.40 22.91
N GLU A 16 8.74 31.15 22.11
CA GLU A 16 7.51 30.38 22.43
C GLU A 16 6.21 31.04 22.98
N SER A 17 5.10 30.51 22.42
CA SER A 17 3.69 30.47 22.90
C SER A 17 2.82 31.73 22.76
N ALA A 18 1.59 31.72 22.22
CA ALA A 18 0.70 30.63 21.84
C ALA A 18 -0.38 31.08 20.82
N VAL A 19 -0.72 30.13 19.96
CA VAL A 19 -1.91 29.86 19.13
C VAL A 19 -3.18 30.68 19.46
N LEU A 20 -3.79 31.27 18.42
CA LEU A 20 -5.24 31.26 18.26
C LEU A 20 -5.61 30.91 16.81
N ASN A 21 -6.20 29.72 16.69
CA ASN A 21 -6.84 29.17 15.51
C ASN A 21 -7.87 30.14 14.91
N SER A 22 -7.70 30.45 13.63
CA SER A 22 -8.79 30.71 12.70
C SER A 22 -8.26 30.45 11.29
N SER A 23 -8.03 29.17 11.01
CA SER A 23 -7.95 28.71 9.63
C SER A 23 -9.29 28.07 9.33
N ASP A 24 -10.05 28.80 8.52
CA ASP A 24 -11.28 28.42 7.84
C ASP A 24 -11.47 26.90 7.67
N PRO A 25 -12.55 26.30 8.19
CA PRO A 25 -12.95 24.98 7.75
C PRO A 25 -13.70 25.14 6.43
N THR A 26 -13.28 24.40 5.41
CA THR A 26 -13.91 24.22 4.08
C THR A 26 -13.23 24.97 2.93
N ASP A 27 -11.92 24.80 2.77
CA ASP A 27 -11.42 24.62 1.41
C ASP A 27 -11.81 23.19 0.98
N PRO A 28 -12.54 22.98 -0.14
CA PRO A 28 -12.62 21.65 -0.71
C PRO A 28 -11.19 21.27 -1.07
N VAL A 29 -10.63 20.26 -0.39
CA VAL A 29 -9.38 19.63 -0.81
C VAL A 29 -9.66 19.04 -2.19
N LEU A 30 -9.42 19.83 -3.23
CA LEU A 30 -9.42 19.37 -4.61
C LEU A 30 -8.24 18.41 -4.71
N SER A 31 -8.52 17.15 -4.39
CA SER A 31 -7.55 16.08 -4.46
C SER A 31 -7.01 16.06 -5.88
N THR A 32 -5.70 16.21 -6.00
CA THR A 32 -5.05 16.12 -7.31
C THR A 32 -5.33 14.74 -7.90
N PRO A 33 -5.38 14.59 -9.23
CA PRO A 33 -5.55 13.26 -9.85
C PRO A 33 -4.54 12.23 -9.34
N ALA A 34 -3.32 12.65 -8.99
CA ALA A 34 -2.29 11.80 -8.41
C ALA A 34 -2.64 11.31 -6.99
N GLU A 35 -3.26 12.15 -6.16
CA GLU A 35 -3.73 11.77 -4.83
C GLU A 35 -4.90 10.79 -4.91
N VAL A 36 -5.87 11.07 -5.78
CA VAL A 36 -7.01 10.16 -6.02
C VAL A 36 -6.51 8.79 -6.48
N ASN A 37 -5.54 8.75 -7.39
CA ASN A 37 -4.95 7.51 -7.87
C ASN A 37 -4.22 6.74 -6.75
N ARG A 38 -3.46 7.43 -5.89
CA ARG A 38 -2.82 6.82 -4.73
C ARG A 38 -3.83 6.28 -3.72
N ASP A 39 -4.95 6.97 -3.53
CA ASP A 39 -6.01 6.52 -2.62
C ASP A 39 -6.73 5.27 -3.17
N ILE A 40 -7.07 5.26 -4.46
CA ILE A 40 -7.61 4.06 -5.15
C ILE A 40 -6.65 2.89 -4.99
N PHE A 41 -5.35 3.11 -5.22
CA PHE A 41 -4.35 2.07 -5.08
C PHE A 41 -4.25 1.56 -3.64
N ARG A 42 -4.25 2.46 -2.65
CA ARG A 42 -4.21 2.09 -1.23
C ARG A 42 -5.41 1.23 -0.84
N GLU A 43 -6.61 1.63 -1.26
CA GLU A 43 -7.84 0.88 -0.95
C GLU A 43 -7.84 -0.50 -1.62
N THR A 44 -7.32 -0.60 -2.85
CA THR A 44 -7.15 -1.87 -3.55
C THR A 44 -6.24 -2.81 -2.76
N ILE A 45 -5.06 -2.33 -2.32
CA ILE A 45 -4.12 -3.14 -1.53
C ILE A 45 -4.74 -3.56 -0.20
N ARG A 46 -5.48 -2.65 0.45
CA ARG A 46 -6.18 -2.95 1.69
C ARG A 46 -7.17 -4.09 1.51
N GLY A 47 -8.04 -4.03 0.49
CA GLY A 47 -8.98 -5.10 0.18
C GLY A 47 -8.28 -6.44 -0.09
N LEU A 48 -7.20 -6.42 -0.87
CA LEU A 48 -6.40 -7.63 -1.12
C LEU A 48 -5.78 -8.24 0.14
N ILE A 49 -5.41 -7.42 1.13
CA ILE A 49 -4.91 -7.87 2.42
C ILE A 49 -6.04 -8.44 3.28
N GLU A 50 -7.17 -7.75 3.37
CA GLU A 50 -8.35 -8.17 4.13
C GLU A 50 -8.91 -9.51 3.59
N ASP A 51 -8.87 -9.71 2.28
CA ASP A 51 -9.25 -10.96 1.62
C ASP A 51 -8.16 -12.04 1.66
N ASN A 52 -6.99 -11.74 2.23
CA ASN A 52 -5.82 -12.61 2.28
C ASN A 52 -5.36 -13.11 0.88
N GLN A 53 -5.48 -12.23 -0.12
CA GLN A 53 -5.14 -12.48 -1.53
C GLN A 53 -3.83 -11.81 -1.97
N LEU A 54 -3.18 -11.04 -1.09
CA LEU A 54 -1.91 -10.37 -1.38
C LEU A 54 -0.71 -11.34 -1.35
N ASP A 55 -0.69 -12.30 -2.28
CA ASP A 55 0.45 -13.16 -2.55
C ASP A 55 1.45 -12.51 -3.52
N ARG A 56 2.64 -13.12 -3.72
CA ARG A 56 3.71 -12.56 -4.56
C ARG A 56 3.30 -12.33 -6.03
N ARG A 57 2.38 -13.12 -6.57
CA ARG A 57 1.85 -12.92 -7.92
C ARG A 57 0.91 -11.71 -7.91
N THR A 58 -0.02 -11.66 -6.97
CA THR A 58 -0.95 -10.54 -6.81
C THR A 58 -0.20 -9.23 -6.53
N GLU A 59 0.89 -9.24 -5.77
CA GLU A 59 1.75 -8.07 -5.57
C GLU A 59 2.34 -7.55 -6.89
N ARG A 60 2.79 -8.43 -7.79
CA ARG A 60 3.28 -8.02 -9.12
C ARG A 60 2.16 -7.44 -9.98
N GLU A 61 0.99 -8.08 -9.96
CA GLU A 61 -0.19 -7.60 -10.67
C GLU A 61 -0.65 -6.23 -10.12
N ALA A 62 -0.58 -6.02 -8.81
CA ALA A 62 -0.86 -4.74 -8.16
C ALA A 62 0.17 -3.67 -8.55
N VAL A 63 1.46 -4.00 -8.66
CA VAL A 63 2.48 -3.06 -9.17
C VAL A 63 2.23 -2.69 -10.63
N GLU A 64 1.82 -3.63 -11.48
CA GLU A 64 1.41 -3.31 -12.85
C GLU A 64 0.13 -2.45 -12.89
N PHE A 65 -0.84 -2.71 -12.01
CA PHE A 65 -2.02 -1.87 -11.86
C PHE A 65 -1.66 -0.44 -11.42
N ALA A 66 -0.71 -0.29 -10.50
CA ALA A 66 -0.22 1.02 -10.05
C ALA A 66 0.32 1.87 -11.22
N ARG A 67 0.97 1.25 -12.21
CA ARG A 67 1.43 1.96 -13.42
C ARG A 67 0.27 2.52 -14.25
N HIS A 68 -0.86 1.83 -14.31
CA HIS A 68 -2.07 2.33 -14.98
C HIS A 68 -2.66 3.56 -14.26
N LEU A 69 -2.41 3.67 -12.96
CA LEU A 69 -2.74 4.82 -12.13
C LEU A 69 -1.66 5.91 -12.13
N ALA A 70 -0.66 5.80 -13.02
CA ALA A 70 0.50 6.70 -13.07
C ALA A 70 1.26 6.79 -11.73
N ILE A 71 1.31 5.68 -10.98
CA ILE A 71 2.10 5.53 -9.76
C ILE A 71 3.38 4.77 -10.13
N ASP A 72 4.53 5.31 -9.74
CA ASP A 72 5.82 4.67 -9.97
C ASP A 72 5.91 3.32 -9.25
N ALA A 73 6.61 2.36 -9.87
CA ALA A 73 6.74 1.02 -9.30
C ALA A 73 7.40 1.02 -7.92
N SER A 74 8.37 1.92 -7.67
CA SER A 74 9.00 2.10 -6.36
C SER A 74 8.01 2.58 -5.30
N ASP A 75 7.16 3.54 -5.66
CA ASP A 75 6.11 4.07 -4.78
C ASP A 75 5.07 2.99 -4.48
N ALA A 76 4.65 2.25 -5.51
CA ALA A 76 3.70 1.15 -5.37
C ALA A 76 4.23 0.06 -4.41
N ILE A 77 5.49 -0.34 -4.55
CA ILE A 77 6.15 -1.29 -3.65
C ILE A 77 6.20 -0.75 -2.21
N ALA A 78 6.55 0.53 -2.04
CA ALA A 78 6.58 1.16 -0.73
C ALA A 78 5.20 1.20 -0.07
N MET A 79 4.15 1.45 -0.85
CA MET A 79 2.75 1.45 -0.38
C MET A 79 2.28 0.05 0.01
N ILE A 80 2.59 -0.98 -0.79
CA ILE A 80 2.30 -2.38 -0.45
C ILE A 80 3.01 -2.76 0.86
N ALA A 81 4.29 -2.42 0.98
CA ALA A 81 5.08 -2.66 2.18
C ALA A 81 4.55 -1.90 3.41
N ALA A 82 4.02 -0.69 3.24
CA ALA A 82 3.36 0.06 4.31
C ALA A 82 2.07 -0.64 4.75
N ALA A 83 1.20 -0.99 3.80
CA ALA A 83 -0.07 -1.66 4.09
C ALA A 83 0.13 -3.02 4.78
N ARG A 84 1.13 -3.82 4.37
CA ARG A 84 1.47 -5.09 5.04
C ARG A 84 1.92 -4.88 6.50
N ARG A 85 2.72 -3.84 6.75
CA ARG A 85 3.15 -3.48 8.12
C ARG A 85 1.97 -3.04 8.98
N GLU A 86 1.08 -2.22 8.44
CA GLU A 86 -0.13 -1.78 9.13
C GLU A 86 -1.06 -2.95 9.48
N ALA A 87 -1.16 -3.94 8.59
CA ALA A 87 -1.91 -5.17 8.83
C ALA A 87 -1.19 -6.19 9.74
N GLY A 88 0.02 -5.89 10.24
CA GLY A 88 0.79 -6.80 11.08
C GLY A 88 1.27 -8.06 10.35
N LEU A 89 1.28 -8.06 9.01
CA LEU A 89 1.74 -9.18 8.22
C LEU A 89 3.28 -9.28 8.27
N PRO A 90 3.85 -10.50 8.33
CA PRO A 90 5.29 -10.66 8.27
C PRO A 90 5.78 -10.10 6.94
N MET A 91 6.70 -9.13 7.01
CA MET A 91 7.51 -8.71 5.87
C MET A 91 8.40 -9.90 5.54
N GLU A 92 8.05 -10.66 4.49
CA GLU A 92 8.82 -11.84 4.13
C GLU A 92 10.28 -11.46 3.87
N PRO A 93 11.26 -12.02 4.62
CA PRO A 93 12.63 -12.01 4.14
C PRO A 93 12.69 -12.91 2.90
N SER A 94 13.20 -12.38 1.80
CA SER A 94 13.43 -13.14 0.59
C SER A 94 14.31 -14.35 0.90
N ALA A 95 13.81 -15.57 0.66
CA ALA A 95 14.49 -16.70 0.00
C ALA A 95 14.05 -18.09 0.48
N GLU A 96 13.48 -18.27 1.68
CA GLU A 96 13.47 -19.61 2.31
C GLU A 96 12.14 -20.41 2.25
N ARG A 97 11.08 -19.89 1.60
CA ARG A 97 9.78 -20.60 1.48
C ARG A 97 9.48 -21.19 0.09
N THR A 98 10.45 -21.26 -0.81
CA THR A 98 10.24 -21.82 -2.16
C THR A 98 10.08 -23.35 -2.17
N MET A 99 10.49 -24.06 -1.13
CA MET A 99 10.42 -25.53 -1.12
C MET A 99 9.06 -26.10 -0.70
N ASP A 100 8.26 -25.39 0.09
CA ASP A 100 7.00 -25.93 0.64
C ASP A 100 5.77 -25.57 -0.22
N ALA A 101 5.86 -24.51 -1.01
CA ALA A 101 4.79 -24.07 -1.93
C ALA A 101 4.76 -24.87 -3.24
N ALA A 102 5.91 -25.35 -3.72
CA ALA A 102 5.99 -26.17 -4.92
C ALA A 102 5.23 -27.49 -4.75
N THR A 103 5.29 -28.10 -3.56
CA THR A 103 4.62 -29.37 -3.26
C THR A 103 3.11 -29.21 -3.16
N ARG A 104 2.58 -28.11 -2.61
CA ARG A 104 1.12 -27.88 -2.56
C ARG A 104 0.52 -27.46 -3.91
N GLY A 105 1.25 -26.70 -4.72
CA GLY A 105 0.81 -26.30 -6.05
C GLY A 105 0.63 -27.48 -7.01
N VAL A 106 1.57 -28.44 -6.97
CA VAL A 106 1.50 -29.65 -7.81
C VAL A 106 0.33 -30.55 -7.42
N THR A 107 0.05 -30.70 -6.12
CA THR A 107 -1.11 -31.48 -5.65
C THR A 107 -2.44 -30.83 -6.03
N GLY A 108 -2.54 -29.49 -5.94
CA GLY A 108 -3.76 -28.76 -6.32
C GLY A 108 -4.09 -28.88 -7.82
N VAL A 109 -3.09 -28.73 -8.68
CA VAL A 109 -3.27 -28.88 -10.14
C VAL A 109 -3.62 -30.33 -10.50
N ALA A 110 -2.98 -31.33 -9.87
CA ALA A 110 -3.29 -32.74 -10.10
C ALA A 110 -4.74 -33.09 -9.73
N VAL A 111 -5.27 -32.52 -8.64
CA VAL A 111 -6.67 -32.71 -8.23
C VAL A 111 -7.64 -32.08 -9.23
N ILE A 112 -7.36 -30.87 -9.73
CA ILE A 112 -8.22 -30.20 -10.73
C ILE A 112 -8.28 -31.00 -12.04
N VAL A 113 -7.13 -31.50 -12.52
CA VAL A 113 -7.08 -32.33 -13.73
C VAL A 113 -7.87 -33.64 -13.55
N LEU A 114 -7.77 -34.29 -12.38
CA LEU A 114 -8.56 -35.48 -12.07
C LEU A 114 -10.06 -35.21 -12.04
N LEU A 115 -10.50 -34.10 -11.45
CA LEU A 115 -11.91 -33.71 -11.40
C LEU A 115 -12.48 -33.40 -12.78
N LEU A 116 -11.74 -32.65 -13.60
CA LEU A 116 -12.14 -32.36 -14.99
C LEU A 116 -12.30 -33.64 -15.82
N ASN A 117 -11.37 -34.58 -15.66
CA ASN A 117 -11.43 -35.85 -16.39
C ASN A 117 -12.61 -36.73 -15.91
N ALA A 118 -12.91 -36.73 -14.61
CA ALA A 118 -14.07 -37.43 -14.06
C ALA A 118 -15.41 -36.85 -14.55
N VAL A 119 -15.52 -35.52 -14.64
CA VAL A 119 -16.71 -34.84 -15.17
C VAL A 119 -16.90 -35.15 -16.65
N TRP A 120 -15.82 -35.12 -17.44
CA TRP A 120 -15.86 -35.49 -18.86
C TRP A 120 -16.31 -36.93 -19.06
N PHE A 121 -15.71 -37.87 -18.31
CA PHE A 121 -16.06 -39.29 -18.40
C PHE A 121 -17.53 -39.55 -18.05
N TRP A 122 -18.05 -38.89 -17.01
CA TRP A 122 -19.45 -38.97 -16.65
C TRP A 122 -20.39 -38.41 -17.73
N TYR A 123 -20.00 -37.29 -18.36
CA TYR A 123 -20.77 -36.70 -19.46
C TYR A 123 -20.85 -37.65 -20.66
N VAL A 124 -19.75 -38.30 -21.02
CA VAL A 124 -19.69 -39.30 -22.11
C VAL A 124 -20.51 -40.55 -21.80
N LEU A 125 -20.63 -40.96 -20.54
CA LEU A 125 -21.44 -42.13 -20.15
C LEU A 125 -22.95 -41.84 -20.10
N ARG A 126 -23.35 -40.57 -19.99
CA ARG A 126 -24.75 -40.15 -19.92
C ARG A 126 -25.35 -39.76 -21.27
N HIS A 127 -24.54 -39.62 -22.31
CA HIS A 127 -24.92 -39.30 -23.68
C HIS A 127 -24.59 -40.46 -24.62
#